data_AF-A0A084H1Z0-F1
#
_entry.id   AF-A0A084H1Z0-F1
#
_cell.length_a   1.000
_cell.length_b   1.000
_cell.length_c   1.000
_cell.angle_alpha   90.00
_cell.angle_beta   90.00
_cell.angle_gamma   90.00
#
_symmetry.space_group_name_H-M   'P 1'
#
loop_
_entity.id
_entity.type
_entity.pdbx_description
1 polymer ?
#
loop_
_entity_poly.entity_id
_entity_poly.type
_entity_poly.pdbx_seq_one_letter_code
_entity_poly.pdbx_strand_id
1 'polypeptide(L)' 'MGLSKAKKQRLKMIREGNRNPESSRSPFALQDLSTKRTKTKKEQLYREKHKNHSRDGGKDGSFYFAS' A
#
# COMPACT_ATOMS: atom_id res chain seq x y z
N MET A 1 17.69 28.03 -4.95
CA MET A 1 16.91 27.14 -4.05
C MET A 1 16.82 27.78 -2.67
N GLY A 2 15.67 27.75 -2.01
CA GLY A 2 15.47 28.39 -0.71
C GLY A 2 14.56 27.57 0.20
N LEU A 3 14.72 27.76 1.51
CA LEU A 3 13.88 27.10 2.51
C LEU A 3 12.41 27.52 2.36
N SER A 4 11.47 26.59 2.60
CA SER A 4 10.04 26.90 2.64
C SER A 4 9.71 27.92 3.73
N LYS A 5 8.64 28.70 3.56
CA LYS A 5 8.19 29.69 4.56
C LYS A 5 8.00 29.04 5.94
N ALA A 6 7.38 27.85 5.98
CA ALA A 6 7.19 27.07 7.21
C ALA A 6 8.52 26.67 7.87
N LYS A 7 9.54 26.29 7.09
CA LYS A 7 10.86 25.96 7.65
C LYS A 7 11.56 27.20 8.22
N LYS A 8 11.43 28.36 7.57
CA LYS A 8 11.97 29.63 8.09
C LYS A 8 11.34 30.03 9.43
N GLN A 9 10.03 29.90 9.58
CA GLN A 9 9.33 30.21 10.84
C GLN A 9 9.78 29.29 11.99
N ARG A 10 9.94 28.00 11.74
CA ARG A 10 10.42 27.05 12.76
C ARG A 10 11.84 27.35 13.22
N LEU A 11 12.72 27.69 12.28
CA LEU A 11 14.10 28.11 12.60
C LEU A 11 14.11 29.42 13.40
N LYS A 12 13.21 30.37 13.10
CA LYS A 12 13.04 31.60 13.87
C LYS A 12 12.63 31.28 15.33
N MET A 13 11.62 30.43 15.52
CA MET A 13 11.17 30.03 16.86
C MET A 13 12.29 29.37 17.68
N ILE A 14 13.07 28.47 17.08
CA ILE A 14 14.21 27.83 17.75
C ILE A 14 15.27 28.86 18.13
N ARG A 15 15.55 29.83 17.25
CA ARG A 15 16.49 30.93 17.53
C ARG A 15 16.03 31.82 18.69
N GLU A 16 14.72 32.02 18.81
CA GLU A 16 14.10 32.78 19.90
C GLU A 16 14.00 31.98 21.21
N GLY A 17 14.48 30.73 21.25
CA GLY A 17 14.47 29.88 22.43
C GLY A 17 13.19 29.07 22.64
N ASN A 18 12.25 29.12 21.69
CA ASN A 18 11.04 28.32 21.76
C ASN A 18 11.33 26.84 21.48
N ARG A 19 10.52 25.95 22.07
CA ARG A 19 10.63 24.50 21.88
C ARG A 19 10.58 24.14 20.39
N ASN A 20 11.47 23.26 19.96
CA ASN A 20 11.51 22.77 18.59
C ASN A 20 10.18 22.06 18.22
N PRO A 21 9.42 22.55 17.21
CA PRO A 21 8.15 21.93 16.82
C PRO A 21 8.31 20.52 16.26
N GLU A 22 9.49 20.17 15.73
CA GLU A 22 9.79 18.80 15.28
C GLU A 22 9.73 17.80 16.44
N SER A 23 10.17 18.20 17.65
CA SER A 23 10.17 17.37 18.84
C SER A 23 8.78 17.06 19.39
N SER A 24 7.76 17.76 18.91
CA SER A 24 6.35 17.53 19.28
C SER A 24 5.54 16.86 18.16
N ARG A 25 6.17 16.48 17.04
CA ARG A 25 5.46 15.81 15.96
C ARG A 25 5.12 14.37 16.33
N SER A 26 3.92 13.94 15.97
CA SER A 26 3.49 12.56 16.07
C SER A 26 4.36 11.66 15.17
N PRO A 27 4.64 10.40 15.56
CA PRO A 27 5.33 9.42 14.73
C PRO A 27 4.70 9.24 13.33
N PHE A 28 3.38 9.43 13.23
CA PHE A 28 2.65 9.31 11.97
C PHE A 28 2.96 10.41 10.96
N ALA A 29 3.55 11.53 11.39
CA ALA A 29 3.92 12.62 10.47
C ALA A 29 5.05 12.22 9.50
N LEU A 30 5.83 11.19 9.84
CA LEU A 30 6.91 10.66 9.02
C LEU A 30 6.50 9.42 8.22
N GLN A 31 5.39 8.80 8.59
CA GLN A 31 4.95 7.55 7.99
C GLN A 31 3.99 7.80 6.83
N ASP A 32 4.20 7.10 5.71
CA ASP A 32 3.21 7.04 4.65
C ASP A 32 2.06 6.11 5.10
N LEU A 33 0.93 6.72 5.46
CA LEU A 33 -0.30 6.02 5.87
C LEU A 33 -1.19 5.62 4.68
N SER A 34 -0.71 5.74 3.44
CA SER A 34 -1.47 5.30 2.27
C SER A 34 -1.63 3.77 2.27
N THR A 35 -2.86 3.31 2.49
CA THR A 35 -3.18 1.87 2.56
C THR A 35 -3.56 1.29 1.20
N LYS A 36 -4.04 2.13 0.27
CA LYS A 36 -4.48 1.70 -1.07
C LYS A 36 -3.30 1.80 -2.05
N ARG A 37 -2.82 0.65 -2.50
CA ARG A 37 -1.82 0.54 -3.56
C ARG A 37 -2.32 -0.38 -4.68
N THR A 38 -1.99 -0.05 -5.91
CA THR A 38 -2.23 -0.94 -7.04
C THR A 38 -1.28 -2.13 -6.97
N LYS A 39 -1.68 -3.25 -7.59
CA LYS A 39 -0.88 -4.48 -7.53
C LYS A 39 0.45 -4.31 -8.24
N THR A 40 1.51 -4.89 -7.68
CA THR A 40 2.79 -5.00 -8.39
C THR A 40 2.69 -6.01 -9.53
N LYS A 41 3.61 -5.94 -10.51
CA LYS A 41 3.67 -6.92 -11.62
C LYS A 41 3.74 -8.37 -11.10
N LYS A 42 4.51 -8.59 -10.02
CA LYS A 42 4.63 -9.88 -9.35
C LYS A 42 3.29 -10.35 -8.78
N GLU A 43 2.60 -9.49 -8.02
CA GLU A 43 1.29 -9.80 -7.45
C GLU A 43 0.22 -10.07 -8.51
N GLN A 44 0.29 -9.41 -9.66
CA GLN A 44 -0.62 -9.67 -10.76
C GLN A 44 -0.32 -10.99 -11.46
N LEU A 45 0.96 -11.30 -11.69
CA LEU A 45 1.40 -12.51 -12.40
C LEU A 45 1.03 -13.78 -11.62
N TYR A 46 1.26 -13.79 -10.31
CA TYR A 46 0.95 -14.93 -9.46
C TYR A 46 -0.49 -14.89 -8.90
N ARG A 47 -1.37 -14.02 -9.44
CA ARG A 47 -2.78 -13.98 -9.02
C ARG A 47 -3.60 -15.05 -9.74
N GLU A 48 -4.00 -16.07 -9.01
CA GLU A 48 -5.08 -16.98 -9.44
C GLU A 48 -6.45 -16.34 -9.18
N LYS A 49 -6.95 -15.54 -10.13
CA LYS A 49 -8.27 -14.90 -10.01
C LYS A 49 -9.42 -15.86 -10.30
N HIS A 50 -9.24 -16.73 -11.29
CA HIS A 50 -10.25 -17.68 -11.74
C HIS A 50 -9.64 -19.07 -11.66
N LYS A 51 -10.25 -19.96 -10.87
CA LYS A 51 -9.85 -21.37 -10.77
C LYS A 51 -10.31 -22.09 -12.03
N ASN A 52 -9.57 -21.91 -13.13
CA ASN A 52 -9.72 -22.78 -14.29
C ASN A 52 -9.27 -24.16 -13.82
N HIS A 53 -10.20 -25.09 -13.64
CA HIS A 53 -9.83 -26.48 -13.42
C HIS A 53 -9.05 -26.90 -14.66
N SER A 54 -7.76 -27.20 -14.49
CA SER A 54 -7.01 -27.94 -15.49
C SER A 54 -7.86 -29.16 -15.84
N ARG A 55 -8.16 -29.37 -17.12
CA ARG A 55 -8.98 -30.48 -17.62
C ARG A 55 -8.28 -31.86 -17.47
N ASP A 56 -7.45 -32.03 -16.45
CA ASP A 56 -6.55 -33.17 -16.25
C ASP A 56 -6.80 -33.84 -14.90
N GLY A 57 -8.07 -34.11 -14.61
CA GLY A 57 -8.45 -34.82 -13.38
C GLY A 57 -9.94 -35.07 -13.28
N GLY A 58 -10.45 -36.04 -14.06
CA GLY A 58 -11.68 -36.78 -13.72
C GLY A 58 -12.98 -35.99 -13.74
N LYS A 59 -13.33 -35.38 -14.88
CA LYS A 59 -14.73 -35.02 -15.18
C LYS A 59 -15.15 -35.72 -16.47
N ASP A 60 -15.16 -37.04 -16.41
CA ASP A 60 -15.92 -37.90 -17.30
C ASP A 60 -17.41 -37.60 -17.10
N GLY A 61 -17.92 -36.66 -17.90
CA GLY A 61 -19.33 -36.27 -17.97
C GLY A 61 -20.21 -37.34 -18.60
N SER A 62 -20.02 -38.61 -18.24
CA SER A 62 -20.89 -39.71 -18.63
C SER A 62 -22.09 -39.78 -17.69
N PHE A 63 -23.29 -39.74 -18.27
CA PHE A 63 -24.54 -40.00 -17.55
C PHE A 63 -25.17 -41.25 -18.14
N TYR A 64 -25.44 -42.25 -17.29
CA TYR A 64 -26.09 -43.50 -17.67
C TYR A 64 -27.60 -43.28 -17.78
N PHE A 65 -28.16 -43.41 -18.97
CA PHE A 65 -29.60 -43.56 -19.17
C PHE A 65 -29.91 -45.05 -19.32
N ALA A 66 -30.57 -45.63 -18.33
CA ALA A 66 -31.25 -46.92 -18.49
C ALA A 66 -32.65 -46.68 -19.04
N SER A 67 -33.00 -47.41 -20.10
CA SER A 67 -34.34 -47.51 -20.70
C SER A 67 -35.23 -48.46 -19.91
#